data_AF-A0A3B0S7B3-F1
#
_entry.id   AF-A0A3B0S7B3-F1
#
_cell.length_a   1.000
_cell.length_b   1.000
_cell.length_c   1.000
_cell.angle_alpha   90.00
_cell.angle_beta   90.00
_cell.angle_gamma   90.00
#
_symmetry.space_group_name_H-M   'P 1'
#
loop_
_entity.id
_entity.type
_entity.pdbx_description
1 polymer ?
#
loop_
_entity_poly.entity_id
_entity_poly.type
_entity_poly.pdbx_seq_one_letter_code
_entity_poly.pdbx_strand_id
1 'polypeptide(L)'
;MIHNKTLSNLAPAVTFSVLALGVWMWLLKPELLGLAIIAAGFLPAAWLFTFVINRAKPTAKGNQELRSAITAAGLLLALSLGLSIAEIYQALAPSMSERINSVALGLVLIIMGNYLPKMLQPIKQDKVAAQTGQEMRRFAGWTFVITGFAYALISMFAPIATASTLATYSVILGLAIIAIRFIWIKIER
;
A
#
# COMPACT_ATOMS: atom_id res chain seq x y z
N MET A 1 -14.21 9.36 4.82
CA MET A 1 -12.86 9.86 5.13
C MET A 1 -12.44 9.19 6.42
N ILE A 2 -11.67 8.08 6.37
CA ILE A 2 -11.23 7.41 7.61
C ILE A 2 -10.42 8.44 8.37
N HIS A 3 -10.89 8.78 9.57
CA HIS A 3 -10.23 9.77 10.41
C HIS A 3 -8.81 9.25 10.66
N ASN A 4 -7.78 9.96 10.21
CA ASN A 4 -6.37 9.52 10.27
C ASN A 4 -5.99 9.08 11.71
N LYS A 5 -6.65 9.68 12.70
CA LYS A 5 -6.56 9.34 14.13
C LYS A 5 -7.01 7.90 14.44
N THR A 6 -8.09 7.41 13.83
CA THR A 6 -8.61 6.05 14.06
C THR A 6 -7.60 5.01 13.59
N LEU A 7 -7.02 5.20 12.40
CA LEU A 7 -6.01 4.28 11.86
C LEU A 7 -4.74 4.30 12.73
N SER A 8 -4.26 5.47 13.13
CA SER A 8 -3.06 5.59 13.98
C SER A 8 -3.22 4.95 15.36
N ASN A 9 -4.45 4.85 15.86
CA ASN A 9 -4.76 4.21 17.14
C ASN A 9 -4.75 2.68 17.04
N LEU A 10 -4.98 2.13 15.85
CA LEU A 10 -4.90 0.69 15.59
C LEU A 10 -3.46 0.18 15.46
N ALA A 11 -2.47 1.08 15.32
CA ALA A 11 -1.06 0.75 15.15
C ALA A 11 -0.53 -0.36 16.09
N PRO A 12 -0.73 -0.30 17.42
CA PRO A 12 -0.25 -1.35 18.31
C PRO A 12 -0.95 -2.68 18.04
N ALA A 13 -2.28 -2.66 17.91
CA ALA A 13 -3.07 -3.86 17.66
C ALA A 13 -2.66 -4.55 16.36
N VAL A 14 -2.47 -3.80 15.28
CA VAL A 14 -2.01 -4.32 13.99
C VAL A 14 -0.60 -4.91 14.10
N THR A 15 0.30 -4.25 14.85
CA THR A 15 1.66 -4.75 15.06
C THR A 15 1.66 -6.06 15.82
N PHE A 16 0.87 -6.17 16.90
CA PHE A 16 0.70 -7.42 17.64
C PHE A 16 0.08 -8.51 16.77
N SER A 17 -0.93 -8.20 15.96
CA SER A 17 -1.55 -9.16 15.05
C SER A 17 -0.56 -9.71 14.03
N VAL A 18 0.26 -8.85 13.39
CA VAL A 18 1.27 -9.31 12.42
C VAL A 18 2.33 -10.17 13.11
N LEU A 19 2.78 -9.81 14.31
CA LEU A 19 3.71 -10.63 15.08
C LEU A 19 3.11 -11.99 15.43
N ALA A 20 1.88 -12.01 15.96
CA ALA A 20 1.20 -13.24 16.33
C ALA A 20 0.97 -14.15 15.11
N LEU A 21 0.50 -13.60 14.00
CA LEU A 21 0.31 -14.33 12.75
C LEU A 21 1.65 -14.81 12.16
N GLY A 22 2.70 -14.00 12.23
CA GLY A 22 4.03 -14.39 11.76
C GLY A 22 4.62 -15.55 12.57
N VAL A 23 4.49 -15.50 13.90
CA VAL A 23 4.89 -16.60 14.79
C VAL A 23 4.04 -17.84 14.53
N TRP A 24 2.73 -17.69 14.36
CA TRP A 24 1.85 -18.81 14.02
C TRP A 24 2.27 -19.46 12.70
N MET A 25 2.51 -18.66 11.65
CA MET A 25 2.97 -19.15 10.36
C MET A 25 4.30 -19.91 10.48
N TRP A 26 5.22 -19.42 11.30
CA TRP A 26 6.48 -20.12 11.58
C TRP A 26 6.26 -21.48 12.26
N LEU A 27 5.33 -21.59 13.21
CA LEU A 27 4.98 -22.86 13.86
C LEU A 27 4.37 -23.87 12.88
N LEU A 28 3.61 -23.41 11.88
CA LEU A 28 3.00 -24.27 10.87
C LEU A 28 3.99 -24.72 9.79
N LYS A 29 4.86 -23.82 9.33
CA LYS A 29 5.82 -24.06 8.24
C LYS A 29 7.20 -23.52 8.60
N PRO A 30 8.00 -24.28 9.38
CA PRO A 30 9.34 -23.84 9.78
C PRO A 30 10.30 -23.69 8.60
N GLU A 31 10.01 -24.31 7.45
CA GLU A 31 10.74 -24.14 6.19
C GLU A 31 10.66 -22.70 5.62
N LEU A 32 9.60 -21.96 5.96
CA LEU A 32 9.39 -20.56 5.53
C LEU A 32 9.88 -19.54 6.59
N LEU A 33 10.73 -19.97 7.52
CA LEU A 33 11.23 -19.17 8.64
C LEU A 33 11.79 -17.81 8.19
N GLY A 34 12.52 -17.76 7.06
CA GLY A 34 13.04 -16.50 6.52
C GLY A 34 11.94 -15.48 6.20
N LEU A 35 10.87 -15.91 5.52
CA LEU A 35 9.74 -15.05 5.19
C LEU A 35 8.93 -14.66 6.43
N ALA A 36 8.74 -15.58 7.36
CA ALA A 36 8.04 -15.32 8.62
C ALA A 36 8.77 -14.28 9.47
N ILE A 37 10.11 -14.35 9.57
CA ILE A 37 10.93 -13.36 10.27
C ILE A 37 10.86 -12.00 9.57
N ILE A 38 10.95 -11.96 8.24
CA ILE A 38 10.84 -10.70 7.49
C ILE A 38 9.47 -10.05 7.72
N ALA A 39 8.39 -10.82 7.62
CA ALA A 39 7.04 -10.32 7.82
C ALA A 39 6.80 -9.84 9.26
N ALA A 40 7.20 -10.63 10.26
CA ALA A 40 7.07 -10.30 11.67
C ALA A 40 7.97 -9.11 12.06
N GLY A 41 9.17 -9.03 11.50
CA GLY A 41 10.17 -7.99 11.79
C GLY A 41 9.90 -6.65 11.08
N PHE A 42 9.15 -6.64 9.98
CA PHE A 42 8.91 -5.43 9.18
C PHE A 42 8.28 -4.30 9.99
N LEU A 43 7.19 -4.57 10.71
CA LEU A 43 6.50 -3.52 11.49
C LEU A 43 7.33 -3.00 12.67
N PRO A 44 7.94 -3.84 13.53
CA PRO A 44 8.88 -3.38 14.55
C PRO A 44 10.03 -2.54 13.98
N ALA A 45 10.62 -2.97 12.86
CA ALA A 45 11.68 -2.22 12.19
C ALA A 45 11.18 -0.86 11.68
N ALA A 46 10.00 -0.82 11.07
CA ALA A 46 9.38 0.43 10.63
C ALA A 46 9.14 1.40 11.80
N TRP A 47 8.64 0.90 12.94
CA TRP A 47 8.45 1.71 14.14
C TRP A 47 9.77 2.25 14.68
N LEU A 48 10.80 1.41 14.77
CA LEU A 48 12.13 1.82 15.21
C LEU A 48 12.74 2.88 14.29
N PHE A 49 12.57 2.72 12.97
CA PHE A 49 12.96 3.72 11.98
C PHE A 49 12.24 5.05 12.18
N THR A 50 10.93 5.05 12.45
CA THR A 50 10.20 6.29 12.74
C THR A 50 10.70 6.97 14.01
N PHE A 51 11.08 6.20 15.03
CA PHE A 51 11.62 6.73 16.27
C PHE A 51 12.96 7.42 16.03
N VAL A 52 13.81 6.87 15.16
CA VAL A 52 15.09 7.48 14.76
C VAL A 52 14.87 8.76 13.96
N ILE A 53 13.99 8.76 12.96
CA ILE A 53 13.73 9.94 12.11
C ILE A 53 13.08 11.07 12.90
N ASN A 54 12.12 10.76 13.77
CA ASN A 54 11.36 11.78 14.50
C ASN A 54 12.20 12.52 15.55
N ARG A 55 13.40 12.03 15.87
CA ARG A 55 14.38 12.79 16.68
C ARG A 55 14.92 14.03 15.95
N ALA A 56 14.90 14.07 14.62
CA ALA A 56 15.53 15.15 13.85
C ALA A 56 14.61 16.37 13.64
N LYS A 57 13.31 16.18 13.32
CA LYS A 57 12.31 17.26 13.14
C LYS A 57 10.87 16.76 13.36
N PRO A 58 10.33 16.82 14.59
CA PRO A 58 8.97 16.36 14.85
C PRO A 58 7.95 17.36 14.29
N THR A 59 7.18 16.95 13.28
CA THR A 59 5.92 17.64 12.92
C THR A 59 4.75 16.74 13.26
N ALA A 60 3.80 17.24 14.06
CA ALA A 60 2.67 16.43 14.55
C ALA A 60 1.85 15.81 13.40
N LYS A 61 1.71 16.54 12.28
CA LYS A 61 0.96 16.10 11.10
C LYS A 61 1.69 15.02 10.31
N GLY A 62 3.00 15.18 10.08
CA GLY A 62 3.83 14.20 9.37
C GLY A 62 3.93 12.87 10.13
N ASN A 63 4.06 12.94 11.46
CA ASN A 63 4.07 11.75 12.31
C ASN A 63 2.76 10.97 12.20
N GLN A 64 1.61 11.66 12.17
CA GLN A 64 0.31 11.01 12.05
C GLN A 64 0.12 10.33 10.69
N GLU A 65 0.48 10.99 9.59
CA GLU A 65 0.45 10.41 8.25
C GLU A 65 1.36 9.19 8.13
N LEU A 66 2.59 9.28 8.63
CA LEU A 66 3.54 8.16 8.65
C LEU A 66 3.00 6.96 9.44
N ARG A 67 2.44 7.21 10.64
CA ARG A 67 1.80 6.17 11.46
C ARG A 67 0.66 5.49 10.74
N SER A 68 -0.18 6.26 10.04
CA SER A 68 -1.29 5.70 9.27
C SER A 68 -0.82 4.86 8.09
N ALA A 69 0.24 5.28 7.38
CA ALA A 69 0.82 4.50 6.28
C ALA A 69 1.40 3.17 6.77
N ILE A 70 2.15 3.19 7.88
CA ILE A 70 2.69 1.96 8.51
C ILE A 70 1.55 1.05 8.96
N THR A 71 0.50 1.61 9.55
CA THR A 71 -0.65 0.81 10.00
C THR A 71 -1.41 0.19 8.83
N ALA A 72 -1.62 0.92 7.74
CA ALA A 72 -2.24 0.40 6.52
C ALA A 72 -1.40 -0.73 5.90
N ALA A 73 -0.09 -0.55 5.81
CA ALA A 73 0.83 -1.61 5.36
C ALA A 73 0.74 -2.84 6.28
N GLY A 74 0.70 -2.62 7.59
CA GLY A 74 0.52 -3.68 8.57
C GLY A 74 -0.79 -4.46 8.43
N LEU A 75 -1.90 -3.77 8.11
CA LEU A 75 -3.19 -4.41 7.86
C LEU A 75 -3.14 -5.31 6.62
N LEU A 76 -2.47 -4.87 5.56
CA LEU A 76 -2.28 -5.69 4.34
C LEU A 76 -1.40 -6.91 4.62
N LEU A 77 -0.34 -6.75 5.40
CA LEU A 77 0.50 -7.87 5.83
C LEU A 77 -0.28 -8.85 6.70
N ALA A 78 -1.06 -8.37 7.66
CA ALA A 78 -1.91 -9.20 8.52
C ALA A 78 -2.94 -9.98 7.70
N LEU A 79 -3.57 -9.33 6.72
CA LEU A 79 -4.50 -9.96 5.78
C LEU A 79 -3.79 -11.09 5.01
N SER A 80 -2.63 -10.79 4.43
CA SER A 80 -1.88 -11.77 3.64
C SER A 80 -1.47 -12.99 4.46
N LEU A 81 -0.91 -12.79 5.66
CA LEU A 81 -0.55 -13.87 6.58
C LEU A 81 -1.78 -14.68 7.02
N GLY A 82 -2.89 -14.00 7.35
CA GLY A 82 -4.13 -14.64 7.74
C GLY A 82 -4.69 -15.54 6.63
N LEU A 83 -4.65 -15.08 5.37
CA LEU A 83 -5.08 -15.86 4.22
C LEU A 83 -4.16 -17.05 3.95
N SER A 84 -2.84 -16.90 4.09
CA SER A 84 -1.89 -18.01 3.98
C SER A 84 -2.14 -19.09 5.04
N ILE A 85 -2.41 -18.69 6.28
CA ILE A 85 -2.78 -19.63 7.35
C ILE A 85 -4.11 -20.32 7.03
N ALA A 86 -5.11 -19.58 6.55
CA ALA A 86 -6.41 -20.15 6.17
C ALA A 86 -6.29 -21.19 5.04
N GLU A 87 -5.38 -20.99 4.08
CA GLU A 87 -5.07 -21.99 3.05
C GLU A 87 -4.40 -23.24 3.62
N ILE A 88 -3.49 -23.11 4.59
CA ILE A 88 -2.86 -24.27 5.25
C ILE A 88 -3.91 -25.16 5.92
N TYR A 89 -4.92 -24.54 6.53
CA TYR A 89 -6.06 -25.27 7.13
C TYR A 89 -7.12 -25.73 6.12
N GLN A 90 -6.88 -25.52 4.82
CA GLN A 90 -7.83 -25.85 3.74
C GLN A 90 -9.20 -25.18 3.92
N ALA A 91 -9.26 -24.06 4.64
CA ALA A 91 -10.48 -23.28 4.84
C ALA A 91 -10.85 -22.45 3.59
N LEU A 92 -9.91 -22.31 2.65
CA LEU A 92 -10.08 -21.60 1.39
C LEU A 92 -9.82 -22.52 0.20
N ALA A 93 -10.54 -22.28 -0.89
CA ALA A 93 -10.27 -22.94 -2.15
C ALA A 93 -8.84 -22.60 -2.66
N PRO A 94 -8.20 -23.50 -3.43
CA PRO A 94 -6.89 -23.24 -4.01
C PRO A 94 -6.90 -21.93 -4.80
N SER A 95 -5.85 -21.11 -4.68
CA SER A 95 -5.69 -19.78 -5.31
C SER A 95 -6.60 -18.66 -4.81
N MET A 96 -7.50 -18.93 -3.86
CA MET A 96 -8.38 -17.89 -3.33
C MET A 96 -7.60 -16.86 -2.51
N SER A 97 -6.56 -17.25 -1.75
CA SER A 97 -5.74 -16.28 -1.02
C SER A 97 -5.06 -15.29 -1.97
N GLU A 98 -4.51 -15.81 -3.07
CA GLU A 98 -3.78 -15.02 -4.06
C GLU A 98 -4.72 -13.98 -4.68
N ARG A 99 -5.93 -14.40 -5.07
CA ARG A 99 -6.94 -13.49 -5.62
C ARG A 99 -7.36 -12.42 -4.62
N ILE A 100 -7.65 -12.80 -3.37
CA ILE A 100 -8.07 -11.83 -2.34
C ILE A 100 -6.93 -10.83 -2.08
N ASN A 101 -5.69 -11.31 -1.97
CA ASN A 101 -4.52 -10.46 -1.77
C ASN A 101 -4.33 -9.48 -2.94
N SER A 102 -4.41 -9.96 -4.18
CA SER A 102 -4.29 -9.10 -5.36
C SER A 102 -5.44 -8.08 -5.44
N VAL A 103 -6.67 -8.48 -5.18
CA VAL A 103 -7.80 -7.53 -5.14
C VAL A 103 -7.58 -6.47 -4.05
N ALA A 104 -7.10 -6.87 -2.87
CA ALA A 104 -6.77 -5.93 -1.79
C ALA A 104 -5.68 -4.92 -2.22
N LEU A 105 -4.64 -5.36 -2.95
CA LEU A 105 -3.63 -4.47 -3.50
C LEU A 105 -4.20 -3.49 -4.54
N GLY A 106 -5.09 -3.96 -5.43
CA GLY A 106 -5.78 -3.08 -6.38
C GLY A 106 -6.63 -2.01 -5.67
N LEU A 107 -7.33 -2.39 -4.60
CA LEU A 107 -8.09 -1.46 -3.76
C LEU A 107 -7.20 -0.40 -3.10
N VAL A 108 -6.00 -0.77 -2.65
CA VAL A 108 -5.03 0.19 -2.10
C VAL A 108 -4.65 1.23 -3.14
N LEU A 109 -4.40 0.83 -4.38
CA LEU A 109 -4.12 1.77 -5.47
C LEU A 109 -5.29 2.73 -5.72
N ILE A 110 -6.53 2.23 -5.70
CA ILE A 110 -7.73 3.06 -5.82
C ILE A 110 -7.84 4.06 -4.67
N ILE A 111 -7.60 3.62 -3.44
CA ILE A 111 -7.65 4.49 -2.24
C ILE A 111 -6.57 5.58 -2.34
N MET A 112 -5.34 5.21 -2.72
CA MET A 112 -4.22 6.14 -2.90
C MET A 112 -4.50 7.14 -4.03
N GLY A 113 -5.03 6.68 -5.15
CA GLY A 113 -5.41 7.54 -6.27
C GLY A 113 -6.47 8.58 -5.89
N ASN A 114 -7.42 8.21 -5.03
CA ASN A 114 -8.42 9.12 -4.48
C ASN A 114 -7.86 10.09 -3.42
N TYR A 115 -6.73 9.76 -2.79
CA TYR A 115 -6.08 10.57 -1.78
C TYR A 115 -5.15 11.63 -2.39
N LEU A 116 -4.39 11.28 -3.42
CA LEU A 116 -3.43 12.17 -4.10
C LEU A 116 -3.98 13.57 -4.46
N PRO A 117 -5.14 13.73 -5.12
CA PRO A 117 -5.66 15.06 -5.46
C PRO A 117 -6.13 15.86 -4.25
N LYS A 118 -6.32 15.22 -3.09
CA LYS A 118 -6.77 15.88 -1.86
C LYS A 118 -5.61 16.40 -1.02
N MET A 119 -4.37 16.06 -1.39
CA MET A 119 -3.18 16.63 -0.76
C MET A 119 -2.99 18.06 -1.30
N LEU A 120 -3.30 19.07 -0.49
CA LEU A 120 -3.09 20.47 -0.86
C LEU A 120 -1.65 20.89 -0.64
N GLN A 121 -1.13 21.74 -1.54
CA GLN A 121 0.18 22.36 -1.37
C GLN A 121 0.12 23.57 -0.42
N PRO A 122 1.18 23.88 0.34
CA PRO A 122 1.22 25.04 1.22
C PRO A 122 1.03 26.35 0.45
N ILE A 123 0.26 27.28 1.01
CA ILE A 123 -0.12 28.58 0.41
C ILE A 123 1.10 29.46 0.03
N LYS A 124 2.28 29.18 0.58
CA LYS A 124 3.52 29.95 0.34
C LYS A 124 4.22 29.64 -0.99
N GLN A 125 3.69 28.74 -1.81
CA GLN A 125 4.28 28.42 -3.13
C GLN A 125 3.75 29.36 -4.21
N ASP A 126 4.58 29.62 -5.23
CA ASP A 126 4.19 30.36 -6.43
C ASP A 126 2.89 29.79 -7.02
N LYS A 127 1.93 30.66 -7.34
CA LYS A 127 0.58 30.27 -7.79
C LYS A 127 0.62 29.41 -9.06
N VAL A 128 1.53 29.74 -9.99
CA VAL A 128 1.70 28.98 -11.25
C VAL A 128 2.27 27.59 -10.96
N ALA A 129 3.25 27.49 -10.06
CA ALA A 129 3.81 26.21 -9.64
C ALA A 129 2.79 25.34 -8.88
N ALA A 130 1.96 25.97 -8.04
CA ALA A 130 0.92 25.31 -7.26
C ALA A 130 -0.20 24.73 -8.15
N GLN A 131 -0.60 25.46 -9.19
CA GLN A 131 -1.61 25.01 -10.16
C GLN A 131 -1.13 23.77 -10.93
N THR A 132 0.04 23.84 -11.56
CA THR A 132 0.61 22.69 -12.30
C THR A 132 0.83 21.48 -11.38
N GLY A 133 1.27 21.72 -10.13
CA GLY A 133 1.43 20.66 -9.13
C GLY A 133 0.11 19.96 -8.79
N GLN A 134 -0.97 20.72 -8.67
CA GLN A 134 -2.29 20.19 -8.35
C GLN A 134 -2.92 19.44 -9.55
N GLU A 135 -2.73 19.93 -10.77
CA GLU A 135 -3.13 19.23 -11.99
C GLU A 135 -2.43 17.88 -12.11
N MET A 136 -1.13 17.83 -11.83
CA MET A 136 -0.37 16.58 -11.84
C MET A 136 -0.83 15.59 -10.78
N ARG A 137 -1.19 16.07 -9.58
CA ARG A 137 -1.76 15.21 -8.53
C ARG A 137 -3.12 14.64 -8.92
N ARG A 138 -3.95 15.42 -9.62
CA ARG A 138 -5.24 14.94 -10.16
C ARG A 138 -5.04 13.90 -11.25
N PHE A 139 -4.13 14.17 -12.19
CA PHE A 139 -3.80 13.23 -13.25
C PHE A 139 -3.29 11.91 -12.67
N ALA A 140 -2.26 11.96 -11.82
CA ALA A 140 -1.72 10.78 -11.15
C ALA A 140 -2.79 10.05 -10.33
N GLY A 141 -3.64 10.80 -9.61
CA GLY A 141 -4.75 10.24 -8.84
C GLY A 141 -5.71 9.41 -9.69
N TRP A 142 -6.17 9.95 -10.82
CA TRP A 142 -7.01 9.23 -11.77
C TRP A 142 -6.33 8.02 -12.36
N THR A 143 -5.06 8.14 -12.77
CA THR A 143 -4.30 7.01 -13.29
C THR A 143 -4.20 5.88 -12.27
N PHE A 144 -3.90 6.18 -11.00
CA PHE A 144 -3.88 5.19 -9.92
C PHE A 144 -5.23 4.51 -9.71
N VAL A 145 -6.35 5.25 -9.79
CA VAL A 145 -7.69 4.66 -9.69
C VAL A 145 -7.95 3.71 -10.85
N ILE A 146 -7.72 4.13 -12.09
CA ILE A 146 -7.97 3.32 -13.30
C ILE A 146 -7.12 2.06 -13.27
N THR A 147 -5.82 2.20 -13.03
CA THR A 147 -4.89 1.09 -12.92
C THR A 147 -5.23 0.17 -11.75
N GLY A 148 -5.64 0.71 -10.60
CA GLY A 148 -6.05 -0.10 -9.45
C GLY A 148 -7.31 -0.93 -9.73
N PHE A 149 -8.28 -0.36 -10.45
CA PHE A 149 -9.44 -1.09 -10.94
C PHE A 149 -9.04 -2.18 -11.94
N ALA A 150 -8.19 -1.86 -12.91
CA ALA A 150 -7.69 -2.83 -13.88
C ALA A 150 -6.96 -3.99 -13.17
N TYR A 151 -6.08 -3.67 -12.22
CA TYR A 151 -5.37 -4.67 -11.41
C TYR A 151 -6.36 -5.59 -10.68
N ALA A 152 -7.32 -5.02 -9.93
CA ALA A 152 -8.30 -5.81 -9.17
C ALA A 152 -9.17 -6.70 -10.09
N LEU A 153 -9.66 -6.17 -11.21
CA LEU A 153 -10.50 -6.92 -12.15
C LEU A 153 -9.72 -8.03 -12.85
N ILE A 154 -8.50 -7.74 -13.32
CA ILE A 154 -7.63 -8.76 -13.93
C ILE A 154 -7.35 -9.86 -12.91
N SER A 155 -6.96 -9.51 -11.69
CA SER A 155 -6.68 -10.49 -10.64
C SER A 155 -7.92 -11.30 -10.21
N MET A 156 -9.12 -10.73 -10.33
CA MET A 156 -10.36 -11.43 -9.99
C MET A 156 -10.83 -12.40 -11.09
N PHE A 157 -10.70 -12.01 -12.36
CA PHE A 157 -11.33 -12.74 -13.48
C PHE A 157 -10.35 -13.46 -14.40
N ALA A 158 -9.07 -13.09 -14.43
CA ALA A 158 -8.10 -13.74 -15.31
C ALA A 158 -7.73 -15.16 -14.80
N PRO A 159 -7.27 -16.04 -15.70
CA PRO A 159 -6.70 -17.33 -15.34
C PRO A 159 -5.51 -17.15 -14.38
N ILE A 160 -5.42 -17.97 -13.33
CA ILE A 160 -4.45 -17.77 -12.25
C ILE A 160 -3.00 -17.75 -12.76
N ALA A 161 -2.68 -18.57 -13.77
CA ALA A 161 -1.36 -18.66 -14.38
C ALA A 161 -0.86 -17.35 -15.01
N THR A 162 -1.77 -16.47 -15.45
CA THR A 162 -1.44 -15.20 -16.11
C THR A 162 -1.93 -13.97 -15.35
N ALA A 163 -2.79 -14.15 -14.33
CA ALA A 163 -3.42 -13.08 -13.57
C ALA A 163 -2.38 -12.12 -12.96
N SER A 164 -1.37 -12.65 -12.27
CA SER A 164 -0.32 -11.84 -11.64
C SER A 164 0.47 -11.00 -12.66
N THR A 165 0.87 -11.61 -13.78
CA THR A 165 1.62 -10.94 -14.85
C THR A 165 0.80 -9.83 -15.51
N LEU A 166 -0.45 -10.12 -15.90
CA LEU A 166 -1.32 -9.15 -16.56
C LEU A 166 -1.69 -8.00 -15.62
N ALA A 167 -1.98 -8.30 -14.35
CA ALA A 167 -2.27 -7.28 -13.37
C ALA A 167 -1.06 -6.37 -13.16
N THR A 168 0.15 -6.94 -13.07
CA THR A 168 1.40 -6.17 -12.95
C THR A 168 1.63 -5.23 -14.14
N TYR A 169 1.35 -5.67 -15.38
CA TYR A 169 1.45 -4.81 -16.56
C TYR A 169 0.53 -3.59 -16.49
N SER A 170 -0.68 -3.74 -15.95
CA SER A 170 -1.59 -2.59 -15.77
C SER A 170 -0.99 -1.51 -14.86
N VAL A 171 -0.22 -1.92 -13.85
CA VAL A 171 0.46 -1.01 -12.91
C VAL A 171 1.67 -0.35 -13.55
N ILE A 172 2.51 -1.14 -14.23
CA ILE A 172 3.67 -0.62 -14.96
C ILE A 172 3.24 0.42 -15.99
N LEU A 173 2.19 0.16 -16.76
CA LEU A 173 1.65 1.09 -17.75
C LEU A 173 1.15 2.38 -17.10
N GLY A 174 0.39 2.28 -16.00
CA GLY A 174 -0.08 3.46 -15.26
C GLY A 174 1.08 4.33 -14.77
N LEU A 175 2.11 3.72 -14.18
CA LEU A 175 3.30 4.43 -13.72
C LEU A 175 4.07 5.06 -14.88
N ALA A 176 4.21 4.36 -16.01
CA ALA A 176 4.86 4.89 -17.21
C ALA A 176 4.12 6.13 -17.75
N ILE A 177 2.78 6.09 -17.81
CA ILE A 177 1.96 7.23 -18.23
C ILE A 177 2.18 8.45 -17.32
N ILE A 178 2.23 8.24 -16.00
CA ILE A 178 2.53 9.31 -15.04
C ILE A 178 3.93 9.88 -15.26
N ALA A 179 4.94 9.02 -15.43
CA ALA A 179 6.33 9.42 -15.64
C ALA A 179 6.49 10.21 -16.95
N ILE A 180 5.88 9.74 -18.04
CA ILE A 180 5.88 10.43 -19.34
C ILE A 180 5.25 11.82 -19.19
N ARG A 181 4.08 11.91 -18.54
CA ARG A 181 3.40 13.20 -18.32
C ARG A 181 4.28 14.16 -17.51
N PHE A 182 4.99 13.64 -16.50
CA PHE A 182 5.90 14.44 -15.69
C PHE A 182 7.10 14.96 -16.49
N ILE A 183 7.70 14.10 -17.32
CA ILE A 183 8.81 14.48 -18.20
C ILE A 183 8.35 15.54 -19.21
N TRP A 184 7.18 15.36 -19.81
CA TRP A 184 6.61 16.29 -20.79
C TRP A 184 6.47 17.71 -20.21
N ILE A 185 5.85 17.85 -19.05
CA ILE A 185 5.68 19.16 -18.38
C ILE A 185 7.02 19.80 -18.00
N LYS A 186 8.03 18.97 -17.69
CA LYS A 186 9.37 19.47 -17.38
C LYS A 186 10.09 20.00 -18.64
N ILE A 187 9.82 19.45 -19.82
CA ILE A 187 10.43 19.88 -21.09
C ILE A 187 9.78 21.18 -21.60
N GLU A 188 8.48 21.37 -21.37
CA GLU A 188 7.75 22.57 -21.81
C GLU A 188 8.00 23.83 -20.94
N ARG A 189 8.72 23.71 -19.82
CA ARG A 189 9.08 24.81 -18.92
C ARG A 189 10.53 25.22 -19.08
#